data_AF-A0A7Y2F3P9-F1
#
_entry.id   AF-A0A7Y2F3P9-F1
#
_cell.length_a   1.000
_cell.length_b   1.000
_cell.length_c   1.000
_cell.angle_alpha   90.00
_cell.angle_beta   90.00
_cell.angle_gamma   90.00
#
_symmetry.space_group_name_H-M   'P 1'
#
loop_
_entity.id
_entity.type
_entity.pdbx_description
1 polymer ?
#
loop_
_entity_poly.entity_id
_entity_poly.type
_entity_poly.pdbx_seq_one_letter_code
_entity_poly.pdbx_strand_id
1 'polypeptide(L)'
;MLDESLGLTYEHHVMADNIENKQVMYPDRSVYGTVSYVFGNVASNVQFYVTDSTQHFLRGSLYFSVPPNKDSIAPVVAHLKVDIDHMLNSISWTE
;
A
#
# COMPACT_ATOMS: atom_id res chain seq x y z
N MET A 1 4.65 32.06 19.08
CA MET A 1 3.18 31.92 18.94
C MET A 1 2.67 31.84 17.50
N LEU A 2 3.10 32.66 16.52
CA LEU A 2 2.74 32.44 15.10
C LEU A 2 3.68 31.44 14.40
N ASP A 3 4.95 31.35 14.82
CA ASP A 3 5.88 30.35 14.30
C ASP A 3 5.66 28.93 14.84
N GLU A 4 5.14 28.80 16.07
CA GLU A 4 4.85 27.48 16.68
C GLU A 4 3.60 26.81 16.07
N SER A 5 2.60 27.58 15.62
CA SER A 5 1.41 27.01 14.98
C SER A 5 1.67 26.53 13.55
N LEU A 6 2.66 27.13 12.87
CA LEU A 6 3.10 26.67 11.55
C LEU A 6 4.00 25.43 11.62
N GLY A 7 4.82 25.29 12.68
CA GLY A 7 5.65 24.11 12.90
C GLY A 7 4.81 22.84 13.17
N LEU A 8 3.81 22.93 14.04
CA LEU A 8 2.96 21.78 14.41
C LEU A 8 2.04 21.30 13.27
N THR A 9 1.72 22.18 12.31
CA THR A 9 0.85 21.81 11.17
C THR A 9 1.66 21.17 10.03
N TYR A 10 2.97 21.46 9.94
CA TYR A 10 3.87 20.81 8.98
C TYR A 10 4.35 19.42 9.43
N GLU A 11 4.35 19.13 10.73
CA GLU A 11 4.80 17.85 11.33
C GLU A 11 3.90 16.64 10.98
N HIS A 12 2.68 16.85 10.49
CA HIS A 12 1.69 15.79 10.36
C HIS A 12 1.44 15.27 8.94
N HIS A 13 2.12 15.77 7.91
CA HIS A 13 1.73 15.47 6.52
C HIS A 13 2.75 14.80 5.61
N VAL A 14 3.95 14.42 6.08
CA VAL A 14 4.91 13.70 5.22
C VAL A 14 5.72 12.65 6.00
N MET A 15 5.06 11.62 6.56
CA MET A 15 5.79 10.41 6.99
C MET A 15 6.16 9.50 5.79
N ALA A 16 5.51 9.72 4.64
CA ALA A 16 5.80 9.01 3.40
C ALA A 16 6.89 9.73 2.61
N ASP A 17 8.01 9.07 2.39
CA ASP A 17 9.10 9.56 1.54
C ASP A 17 8.73 9.48 0.06
N ASN A 18 7.95 8.46 -0.32
CA ASN A 18 7.54 8.20 -1.69
C ASN A 18 6.27 7.32 -1.72
N ILE A 19 5.44 7.48 -2.75
CA ILE A 19 4.31 6.62 -3.07
C ILE A 19 4.44 6.15 -4.52
N GLU A 20 4.59 4.84 -4.71
CA GLU A 20 4.59 4.20 -6.03
C GLU A 20 3.23 3.53 -6.26
N ASN A 21 2.51 3.95 -7.30
CA ASN A 21 1.24 3.32 -7.70
C ASN A 21 1.47 2.43 -8.93
N LYS A 22 1.00 1.19 -8.89
CA LYS A 22 0.96 0.28 -10.03
C LYS A 22 -0.48 -0.13 -10.31
N GLN A 23 -0.85 -0.13 -11.59
CA GLN A 23 -2.14 -0.69 -12.01
C GLN A 23 -2.07 -2.21 -11.99
N VAL A 24 -3.14 -2.83 -11.50
CA VAL A 24 -3.40 -4.26 -11.64
C VAL A 24 -4.38 -4.41 -12.78
N MET A 25 -3.95 -5.04 -13.88
CA MET A 25 -4.76 -5.17 -15.09
C MET A 25 -4.54 -6.53 -15.74
N TYR A 26 -5.51 -7.43 -15.54
CA TYR A 26 -5.58 -8.73 -16.19
C TYR A 26 -6.95 -8.92 -16.85
N PRO A 27 -7.14 -8.40 -18.08
CA PRO A 27 -8.43 -8.47 -18.78
C PRO A 27 -8.92 -9.91 -18.97
N ASP A 28 -8.01 -10.84 -19.28
CA ASP A 28 -8.33 -12.26 -19.50
C ASP A 28 -8.98 -12.96 -18.29
N ARG A 29 -8.82 -12.37 -17.09
CA ARG A 29 -9.36 -12.89 -15.81
C ARG A 29 -10.32 -11.91 -15.14
N SER A 30 -10.67 -10.82 -15.82
CA SER A 30 -11.43 -9.72 -15.24
C SER A 30 -10.88 -9.24 -13.89
N VAL A 31 -9.57 -9.02 -13.78
CA VAL A 31 -8.96 -8.48 -12.55
C VAL A 31 -8.44 -7.07 -12.83
N TYR A 32 -9.07 -6.08 -12.21
CA TYR A 32 -8.74 -4.66 -12.36
C TYR A 32 -8.51 -4.03 -11.00
N GLY A 33 -7.53 -3.15 -10.87
CA GLY A 33 -7.23 -2.56 -9.58
C GLY A 33 -6.00 -1.68 -9.56
N THR A 34 -5.59 -1.33 -8.36
CA THR A 34 -4.36 -0.57 -8.10
C THR A 34 -3.70 -1.09 -6.83
N VAL A 35 -2.37 -1.17 -6.84
CA VAL A 35 -1.55 -1.34 -5.65
C VAL A 35 -0.67 -0.10 -5.45
N SER A 36 -0.64 0.39 -4.22
CA SER A 36 0.13 1.54 -3.77
C SER A 36 1.18 1.08 -2.76
N TYR A 37 2.45 1.35 -3.07
CA TYR A 37 3.59 1.12 -2.21
C TYR A 37 4.01 2.44 -1.58
N VAL A 38 3.89 2.53 -0.26
CA VAL A 38 4.21 3.73 0.52
C VAL A 38 5.53 3.50 1.24
N PHE A 39 6.54 4.30 0.89
CA PHE A 39 7.87 4.26 1.49
C PHE A 39 7.99 5.33 2.55
N GLY A 40 8.82 5.10 3.57
CA GLY A 40 9.02 6.03 4.68
C GLY A 40 8.52 5.46 5.99
N ASN A 41 8.44 6.32 7.01
CA ASN A 41 8.07 5.93 8.37
C ASN A 41 6.56 5.86 8.55
N VAL A 42 5.89 5.08 7.71
CA VAL A 42 4.42 5.01 7.63
C VAL A 42 3.86 3.80 8.36
N ALA A 43 2.61 3.93 8.83
CA ALA A 43 1.89 2.83 9.47
C ALA A 43 1.52 1.70 8.49
N SER A 44 1.41 2.01 7.20
CA SER A 44 1.08 1.04 6.15
C SER A 44 1.91 1.25 4.89
N ASN A 45 2.74 0.25 4.56
CA ASN A 45 3.64 0.32 3.41
C ASN A 45 3.01 -0.19 2.11
N VAL A 46 1.89 -0.92 2.18
CA VAL A 46 1.20 -1.47 1.00
C VAL A 46 -0.29 -1.33 1.18
N GLN A 47 -0.97 -0.80 0.17
CA GLN A 47 -2.43 -0.77 0.08
C GLN A 47 -2.84 -1.18 -1.33
N PHE A 48 -3.87 -2.01 -1.49
CA PHE A 48 -4.37 -2.38 -2.80
C PHE A 48 -5.86 -2.60 -2.79
N TYR A 49 -6.45 -2.53 -3.98
CA TYR A 49 -7.75 -3.11 -4.25
C TYR A 49 -7.74 -3.76 -5.63
N VAL A 50 -8.55 -4.80 -5.79
CA VAL A 50 -8.86 -5.43 -7.08
C VAL A 50 -10.35 -5.79 -7.17
N THR A 51 -10.89 -5.81 -8.38
CA THR A 51 -12.29 -6.06 -8.66
C THR A 51 -12.49 -6.68 -10.03
N ASP A 52 -13.61 -7.38 -10.22
CA ASP A 52 -14.14 -7.76 -11.53
C ASP A 52 -15.04 -6.70 -12.19
N SER A 53 -15.18 -5.54 -11.53
CA SER A 53 -16.08 -4.43 -11.90
C SER A 53 -17.58 -4.72 -11.75
N THR A 54 -17.98 -5.91 -11.29
CA THR A 54 -19.40 -6.28 -11.18
C THR A 54 -19.80 -6.69 -9.77
N GLN A 55 -19.20 -7.73 -9.21
CA GLN A 55 -19.65 -8.37 -7.96
C GLN A 55 -18.51 -8.69 -7.00
N HIS A 56 -17.29 -8.85 -7.51
CA HIS A 56 -16.13 -9.18 -6.71
C HIS A 56 -15.30 -7.93 -6.41
N PHE A 57 -14.99 -7.73 -5.13
CA PHE A 57 -14.12 -6.65 -4.67
C PHE A 57 -13.26 -7.15 -3.50
N LEU A 58 -11.94 -7.09 -3.67
CA LEU A 58 -10.96 -7.43 -2.64
C LEU A 58 -10.10 -6.19 -2.38
N ARG A 59 -9.99 -5.78 -1.11
CA ARG A 59 -9.10 -4.70 -0.67
C ARG A 59 -8.20 -5.22 0.44
N GLY A 60 -6.94 -4.82 0.41
CA GLY A 60 -5.97 -5.14 1.44
C GLY A 60 -5.08 -3.96 1.80
N SER A 61 -4.56 -4.01 3.02
CA SER A 61 -3.55 -3.07 3.51
C SER A 61 -2.63 -3.77 4.49
N LEU A 62 -1.33 -3.54 4.35
CA LEU A 62 -0.29 -4.10 5.20
C LEU A 62 -0.03 -3.15 6.36
N TYR A 63 -0.13 -3.65 7.59
CA TYR A 63 0.25 -2.92 8.81
C TYR A 63 1.29 -3.71 9.59
N PHE A 64 2.25 -3.01 10.18
CA PHE A 64 3.17 -3.59 11.14
C PHE A 64 2.69 -3.30 12.55
N SER A 65 2.65 -4.34 13.41
CA SER A 65 2.30 -4.21 14.83
C SER A 65 3.48 -3.74 15.68
N VAL A 66 4.34 -2.89 15.11
CA VAL A 66 5.47 -2.26 15.78
C VAL A 66 5.48 -0.78 15.42
N PRO A 67 6.02 0.09 16.29
CA PRO A 67 6.27 1.48 15.91
C PRO A 67 7.02 1.52 14.57
N PRO A 68 6.60 2.36 13.62
CA PRO A 68 7.29 2.49 12.35
C PRO A 68 8.79 2.74 12.58
N ASN A 69 9.61 1.86 12.02
CA ASN A 69 11.06 1.99 11.97
C ASN A 69 11.51 1.52 10.59
N LYS A 70 11.64 2.48 9.66
CA LYS A 70 11.94 2.23 8.25
C LYS A 70 13.12 1.27 8.04
N ASP A 71 14.23 1.48 8.75
CA ASP A 71 15.45 0.70 8.55
C ASP A 71 15.30 -0.75 9.03
N SER A 72 14.57 -0.96 10.12
CA SER A 72 14.35 -2.30 10.69
C SER A 72 13.35 -3.13 9.89
N ILE A 73 12.32 -2.51 9.32
CA ILE A 73 11.24 -3.21 8.61
C ILE A 73 11.47 -3.29 7.09
N ALA A 74 12.38 -2.50 6.53
CA ALA A 74 12.69 -2.48 5.10
C ALA A 74 12.87 -3.87 4.46
N PRO A 75 13.67 -4.81 4.99
CA PRO A 75 13.83 -6.13 4.38
C PRO A 75 12.53 -6.94 4.39
N VAL A 76 11.71 -6.79 5.43
CA VAL A 76 10.41 -7.48 5.52
C VAL A 76 9.41 -6.88 4.54
N VAL A 77 9.35 -5.55 4.43
CA VAL A 77 8.51 -4.86 3.43
C VAL A 77 8.89 -5.27 2.02
N ALA A 78 10.18 -5.39 1.71
CA ALA A 78 10.67 -5.82 0.40
C ALA A 78 10.22 -7.24 0.06
N HIS A 79 10.29 -8.18 1.00
CA HIS A 79 9.78 -9.54 0.80
C HIS A 79 8.26 -9.57 0.63
N LEU A 80 7.51 -8.89 1.51
CA LEU A 80 6.05 -8.85 1.43
C LEU A 80 5.56 -8.18 0.14
N LYS A 81 6.30 -7.22 -0.41
CA LYS A 81 6.00 -6.63 -1.73
C LYS A 81 6.02 -7.69 -2.83
N VAL A 82 7.04 -8.57 -2.84
CA VAL A 82 7.11 -9.67 -3.81
C VAL A 82 5.96 -10.64 -3.65
N ASP A 83 5.63 -11.00 -2.41
CA ASP A 83 4.53 -11.93 -2.11
C ASP A 83 3.16 -11.33 -2.48
N ILE A 84 2.95 -10.04 -2.20
CA ILE A 84 1.71 -9.32 -2.56
C ILE A 84 1.61 -9.18 -4.08
N ASP A 85 2.69 -8.82 -4.78
CA ASP A 85 2.70 -8.78 -6.25
C ASP A 85 2.36 -10.18 -6.81
N HIS A 86 2.96 -11.25 -6.27
CA HIS A 86 2.63 -12.62 -6.70
C HIS A 86 1.17 -13.00 -6.40
N MET A 87 0.67 -12.67 -5.22
CA MET A 87 -0.73 -12.89 -4.83
C MET A 87 -1.68 -12.19 -5.80
N LEU A 88 -1.49 -10.89 -6.05
CA LEU A 88 -2.29 -10.10 -6.99
C LEU A 88 -2.26 -10.71 -8.40
N ASN A 89 -1.11 -11.20 -8.84
CA ASN A 89 -0.94 -11.86 -10.13
C ASN A 89 -1.65 -13.21 -10.21
N SER A 90 -1.95 -13.85 -9.08
CA SER A 90 -2.56 -15.19 -8.99
C SER A 90 -4.09 -15.16 -8.78
N ILE A 91 -4.68 -13.96 -8.61
CA ILE A 91 -6.12 -13.82 -8.32
C ILE A 91 -6.95 -14.41 -9.46
N SER A 92 -7.98 -15.15 -9.05
CA SER A 92 -9.06 -15.67 -9.88
C SER A 92 -10.34 -15.59 -9.06
N TRP A 93 -11.43 -15.15 -9.69
CA TRP A 93 -12.74 -15.12 -9.06
C TRP A 93 -13.39 -16.50 -9.11
N THR A 94 -14.17 -16.82 -8.09
CA THR A 94 -14.98 -18.04 -8.01
C THR A 94 -16.45 -17.63 -8.00
N GLU A 95 -17.27 -18.30 -8.81
CA GLU A 95 -18.73 -18.09 -8.85
C GLU A 95 -19.43 -18.56 -7.57
#